data_AF-A0A1F4HW60-F1
#
_entry.id   AF-A0A1F4HW60-F1
#
_cell.length_a   1.000
_cell.length_b   1.000
_cell.length_c   1.000
_cell.angle_alpha   90.00
_cell.angle_beta   90.00
_cell.angle_gamma   90.00
#
_symmetry.space_group_name_H-M   'P 1'
#
loop_
_entity.id
_entity.type
_entity.pdbx_description
1 polymer ?
#
loop_
_entity_poly.entity_id
_entity_poly.type
_entity_poly.pdbx_seq_one_letter_code
_entity_poly.pdbx_strand_id
1 'polypeptide(L)' 'MSFSPAATTLMACPPPLVTLEQRLGATLAGARRWQIRGSTLVLKGEAGDELAILEAIYLH' A
#
# COMPACT_ATOMS: atom_id res chain seq x y z
N MET A 1 -13.45 -5.73 5.52
CA MET A 1 -12.26 -5.30 6.30
C MET A 1 -11.69 -4.09 5.60
N SER A 2 -11.22 -3.09 6.34
CA SER A 2 -10.62 -1.87 5.82
C SER A 2 -9.37 -1.56 6.64
N PHE A 3 -8.36 -0.96 6.01
CA PHE A 3 -7.19 -0.46 6.73
C PHE A 3 -7.56 0.81 7.49
N SER A 4 -7.13 0.90 8.75
CA SER A 4 -7.15 2.16 9.48
C SER A 4 -6.09 3.11 8.91
N PRO A 5 -6.26 4.44 9.03
CA PRO A 5 -5.26 5.40 8.56
C PRO A 5 -3.88 5.09 9.18
N ALA A 6 -2.86 4.97 8.33
CA ALA A 6 -1.51 4.79 8.79
C ALA A 6 -1.00 6.08 9.43
N ALA A 7 -0.21 5.96 10.51
CA ALA A 7 0.52 7.08 11.05
C ALA A 7 1.60 7.51 10.04
N THR A 8 1.61 8.78 9.65
CA THR A 8 2.61 9.35 8.73
C THR A 8 3.75 9.95 9.53
N THR A 9 4.98 9.72 9.11
CA THR A 9 6.14 10.41 9.68
C THR A 9 6.26 11.73 8.94
N LEU A 10 5.98 12.86 9.60
CA LEU A 10 5.98 14.22 9.02
C LEU A 10 7.37 14.70 8.50
N MET A 11 8.32 13.78 8.33
CA MET A 11 9.56 13.99 7.61
C MET A 11 9.19 14.27 6.15
N ALA A 12 9.36 15.51 5.70
CA ALA A 12 9.22 15.84 4.29
C ALA A 12 10.35 15.15 3.51
N CYS A 13 10.17 13.89 3.12
CA CYS A 13 11.04 13.29 2.12
C CYS A 13 11.01 14.20 0.88
N PRO A 14 12.17 14.55 0.29
CA PRO A 14 12.20 15.41 -0.87
C PRO A 14 11.37 14.79 -2.01
N PRO A 15 10.71 15.61 -2.85
CA PRO A 15 10.05 15.11 -4.06
C PRO A 15 11.04 14.25 -4.87
N PRO A 16 10.64 13.06 -5.33
CA PRO A 16 9.27 12.57 -5.53
C PRO A 16 8.69 11.68 -4.41
N LEU A 17 9.45 11.40 -3.33
CA LEU A 17 9.10 10.38 -2.33
C LEU A 17 7.82 10.70 -1.55
N VAL A 18 7.51 11.97 -1.29
CA VAL A 18 6.25 12.38 -0.66
C VAL A 18 5.01 11.95 -1.47
N THR A 19 5.12 11.90 -2.80
CA THR A 19 4.00 11.47 -3.66
C THR A 19 3.75 9.97 -3.57
N LEU A 20 4.78 9.18 -3.22
CA LEU A 20 4.65 7.74 -3.01
C LEU A 20 3.85 7.46 -1.74
N GLU A 21 4.14 8.17 -0.64
CA GLU A 21 3.42 8.01 0.63
C GLU A 21 1.92 8.29 0.46
N GLN A 22 1.58 9.38 -0.22
CA GLN A 22 0.18 9.74 -0.51
C GLN A 22 -0.52 8.68 -1.36
N ARG A 23 0.12 8.20 -2.43
CA ARG A 23 -0.44 7.15 -3.30
C ARG A 23 -0.63 5.84 -2.57
N LEU A 24 0.32 5.45 -1.72
CA LEU A 24 0.21 4.24 -0.91
C LEU A 24 -0.94 4.36 0.09
N GLY A 25 -1.07 5.50 0.77
CA GLY A 25 -2.19 5.76 1.69
C GLY A 25 -3.55 5.64 1.01
N ALA A 26 -3.70 6.24 -0.19
CA ALA A 26 -4.94 6.13 -0.97
C ALA A 26 -5.24 4.67 -1.40
N THR A 27 -4.20 3.93 -1.80
CA THR A 27 -4.33 2.51 -2.19
C THR A 27 -4.80 1.65 -1.02
N LEU A 28 -4.21 1.85 0.17
CA LEU A 28 -4.59 1.13 1.39
C LEU A 28 -6.02 1.48 1.83
N ALA A 29 -6.43 2.75 1.70
CA ALA A 29 -7.79 3.18 2.01
C ALA A 29 -8.84 2.52 1.09
N GLY A 30 -8.51 2.29 -0.19
CA GLY A 30 -9.38 1.60 -1.15
C GLY A 30 -9.40 0.07 -1.03
N ALA A 31 -8.42 -0.53 -0.34
CA ALA A 31 -8.30 -1.98 -0.25
C ALA A 31 -9.40 -2.61 0.62
N ARG A 32 -10.19 -3.50 0.01
CA ARG A 32 -11.30 -4.21 0.66
C ARG A 32 -10.98 -5.67 0.94
N ARG A 33 -10.08 -6.25 0.16
CA ARG A 33 -9.57 -7.62 0.29
C ARG A 33 -8.07 -7.63 0.06
N TRP A 34 -7.39 -8.60 0.63
CA TRP A 34 -5.97 -8.82 0.40
C TRP A 34 -5.67 -10.32 0.32
N GLN A 35 -4.60 -10.67 -0.37
CA GLN A 35 -4.13 -12.04 -0.50
C GLN A 35 -2.61 -12.07 -0.49
N ILE A 36 -2.02 -13.01 0.25
CA ILE A 36 -0.59 -13.31 0.18
C ILE A 36 -0.38 -14.48 -0.79
N ARG A 37 0.58 -14.33 -1.72
CA ARG A 37 1.04 -15.33 -2.68
C ARG A 37 2.56 -15.44 -2.57
N GLY A 38 3.06 -16.39 -1.78
CA GLY A 38 4.49 -16.48 -1.51
C GLY A 38 5.01 -15.23 -0.79
N SER A 39 5.93 -14.49 -1.42
CA SER A 39 6.46 -13.20 -0.95
C SER A 39 5.66 -11.98 -1.41
N THR A 40 4.55 -12.19 -2.12
CA THR A 40 3.78 -11.11 -2.73
C THR A 40 2.47 -10.86 -1.99
N LEU A 41 2.21 -9.61 -1.62
CA LEU A 41 0.92 -9.12 -1.14
C LEU A 41 0.14 -8.48 -2.29
N VAL A 42 -1.07 -8.98 -2.54
CA VAL A 42 -2.02 -8.42 -3.52
C VAL A 42 -3.15 -7.74 -2.77
N LEU A 43 -3.36 -6.45 -3.04
CA LEU A 43 -4.48 -5.67 -2.53
C LEU A 43 -5.57 -5.58 -3.59
N LYS A 44 -6.83 -5.79 -3.18
CA LYS A 44 -7.99 -5.76 -4.08
C LYS A 44 -9.05 -4.76 -3.62
N GLY A 45 -9.62 -4.05 -4.59
CA GLY A 45 -10.73 -3.13 -4.42
C GLY A 45 -12.05 -3.84 -4.21
N GLU A 46 -13.11 -3.05 -4.07
CA GLU A 46 -14.48 -3.55 -3.85
C GLU A 46 -15.00 -4.38 -5.03
N ALA A 47 -14.70 -3.97 -6.26
CA ALA A 47 -15.07 -4.70 -7.47
C ALA A 47 -14.22 -5.96 -7.71
N GLY A 48 -13.15 -6.14 -6.94
CA GLY A 48 -12.23 -7.28 -7.06
C GLY A 48 -11.04 -7.03 -7.98
N ASP A 49 -10.95 -5.81 -8.50
CA ASP A 49 -9.79 -5.23 -9.19
C ASP A 49 -8.55 -5.24 -8.29
N GLU A 50 -7.38 -5.42 -8.90
CA GLU A 50 -6.09 -5.38 -8.20
C GLU A 50 -5.62 -3.93 -8.09
N LEU A 51 -5.55 -3.43 -6.85
CA LEU A 51 -5.14 -2.07 -6.55
C LEU A 51 -3.62 -1.93 -6.45
N ALA A 52 -2.96 -2.96 -5.91
CA ALA A 52 -1.50 -3.01 -5.82
C ALA A 52 -0.97 -4.43 -5.64
N ILE A 53 0.28 -4.61 -6.08
CA ILE A 53 1.10 -5.79 -5.86
C ILE A 53 2.38 -5.32 -5.16
N LEU A 54 2.65 -5.88 -3.99
CA LEU A 54 3.75 -5.50 -3.12
C LEU A 54 4.61 -6.74 -2.87
N GLU A 55 5.92 -6.64 -3.07
CA GLU A 55 6.84 -7.75 -2.85
C GLU A 55 7.68 -7.53 -1.60
N ALA A 56 7.85 -8.58 -0.80
CA ALA A 56 8.77 -8.57 0.33
C ALA A 56 10.22 -8.60 -0.19
N ILE A 57 10.90 -7.46 -0.13
CA ILE A 57 12.33 -7.34 -0.43
C ILE A 57 13.09 -7.31 0.90
N TYR A 58 13.98 -8.28 1.12
CA TYR A 58 14.90 -8.28 2.25
C TYR A 58 16.18 -7.56 1.84
N LEU A 59 16.33 -6.30 2.28
CA LEU A 59 17.57 -5.55 2.15
C LEU A 59 18.53 -6.02 3.27
N HIS A 60 19.67 -6.56 2.86
CA HIS A 60 20.66 -7.19 3.73
C HIS A 60 21.70 -6.20 4.26
#